data_AF-A0A1F9GGX7-F1
#
_entry.id   AF-A0A1F9GGX7-F1
#
_cell.length_a   1.000
_cell.length_b   1.000
_cell.length_c   1.000
_cell.angle_alpha   90.00
_cell.angle_beta   90.00
_cell.angle_gamma   90.00
#
_symmetry.space_group_name_H-M   'P 1'
#
loop_
_entity.id
_entity.type
_entity.pdbx_description
1 polymer ?
#
loop_
_entity_poly.entity_id
_entity_poly.type
_entity_poly.pdbx_seq_one_letter_code
_entity_poly.pdbx_strand_id
1 'polypeptide(L)'
;MNALEILKQGHSKECDEDISEIRRYIVSDPAIMDGLPIFAGTRIPVYIVLDYLAEGFTVEEILKDYPSLNKDRIRMALKFANLVTSIH
;
A
#
# COMPACT_ATOMS: atom_id res chain seq x y z
N MET A 1 -15.30 -5.69 -3.15
CA MET A 1 -14.63 -4.87 -4.19
C MET A 1 -13.18 -5.26 -4.23
N ASN A 2 -12.64 -5.56 -5.41
CA ASN A 2 -11.23 -5.93 -5.57
C ASN A 2 -10.37 -4.66 -5.50
N ALA A 3 -9.21 -4.69 -4.84
CA ALA A 3 -8.26 -3.57 -4.81
C ALA A 3 -7.90 -3.04 -6.22
N LEU A 4 -8.00 -3.88 -7.26
CA LEU A 4 -7.84 -3.49 -8.67
C LEU A 4 -8.98 -2.61 -9.23
N GLU A 5 -10.20 -2.71 -8.71
CA GLU A 5 -11.33 -1.84 -9.10
C GLU A 5 -11.19 -0.44 -8.49
N ILE A 6 -10.62 -0.38 -7.28
CA ILE A 6 -10.36 0.87 -6.53
C ILE A 6 -9.40 1.78 -7.31
N LEU A 7 -8.43 1.20 -8.03
CA LEU A 7 -7.44 1.95 -8.82
C LEU A 7 -7.97 2.47 -10.17
N LYS A 8 -9.25 2.24 -10.52
CA LYS A 8 -9.82 2.55 -11.85
C LYS A 8 -10.95 3.58 -11.85
N GLN A 9 -11.45 4.04 -10.70
CA GLN A 9 -12.58 4.99 -10.65
C GLN A 9 -12.12 6.39 -10.23
N GLY A 10 -12.42 7.37 -11.08
CA GLY A 10 -11.74 8.67 -11.16
C GLY A 10 -12.03 9.63 -10.01
N HIS A 11 -11.03 10.47 -9.69
CA HIS A 11 -11.13 11.63 -8.82
C HIS A 11 -10.04 12.66 -9.21
N SER A 12 -10.34 13.96 -9.00
CA SER A 12 -9.56 15.18 -9.30
C SER A 12 -8.03 15.05 -9.50
N LYS A 13 -7.44 15.90 -10.38
CA LYS A 13 -6.03 15.91 -10.83
C LYS A 13 -4.92 15.63 -9.79
N GLU A 14 -5.13 15.97 -8.51
CA GLU A 14 -4.17 15.71 -7.42
C GLU A 14 -4.19 14.24 -6.95
N CYS A 15 -5.32 13.54 -7.05
CA CYS A 15 -5.45 12.09 -6.81
C CYS A 15 -4.80 11.24 -7.91
N ASP A 16 -4.74 11.76 -9.14
CA ASP A 16 -4.19 11.00 -10.28
C ASP A 16 -2.68 10.75 -10.14
N GLU A 17 -1.94 11.70 -9.57
CA GLU A 17 -0.50 11.55 -9.30
C GLU A 17 -0.23 10.56 -8.16
N ASP A 18 -1.01 10.65 -7.08
CA ASP A 18 -0.88 9.75 -5.92
C ASP A 18 -1.21 8.30 -6.26
N ILE A 19 -2.27 8.05 -7.04
CA ILE A 19 -2.62 6.70 -7.52
C ILE A 19 -1.50 6.12 -8.38
N SER A 20 -0.94 6.92 -9.29
CA SER A 20 0.17 6.50 -10.15
C SER A 20 1.42 6.18 -9.34
N GLU A 21 1.72 6.98 -8.30
CA GLU A 21 2.82 6.74 -7.40
C GLU A 21 2.63 5.44 -6.59
N ILE A 22 1.46 5.25 -5.97
CA ILE A 22 1.11 4.05 -5.20
C ILE A 22 1.29 2.79 -6.04
N ARG A 23 0.83 2.77 -7.28
CA ARG A 23 0.90 1.59 -8.17
C ARG A 23 2.32 1.15 -8.52
N ARG A 24 3.32 2.02 -8.35
CA ARG A 24 4.74 1.63 -8.52
C ARG A 24 5.26 0.80 -7.35
N TYR A 25 4.67 0.96 -6.17
CA TYR A 25 5.13 0.34 -4.93
C TYR A 25 4.21 -0.76 -4.42
N ILE A 26 2.91 -0.70 -4.73
CA ILE A 26 1.89 -1.63 -4.25
C ILE A 26 1.21 -2.25 -5.46
N VAL A 27 1.18 -3.58 -5.48
CA VAL A 27 0.53 -4.38 -6.52
C VAL A 27 -0.51 -5.28 -5.90
N SER A 28 -1.57 -5.55 -6.66
CA SER A 28 -2.61 -6.51 -6.34
C SER A 28 -2.85 -7.33 -7.60
N ASP A 29 -2.64 -8.63 -7.48
CA ASP A 29 -2.81 -9.59 -8.57
C ASP A 29 -3.59 -10.79 -8.00
N PRO A 30 -4.79 -11.14 -8.52
CA PRO A 30 -5.56 -12.29 -8.05
C PRO A 30 -4.78 -13.61 -8.07
N ALA A 31 -3.75 -13.74 -8.90
CA ALA A 31 -2.87 -14.91 -8.94
C ALA A 31 -1.83 -14.94 -7.80
N ILE A 32 -1.66 -13.84 -7.06
CA ILE A 32 -0.69 -13.68 -5.98
C ILE A 32 -1.43 -13.33 -4.69
N MET A 33 -1.37 -14.22 -3.69
CA MET A 33 -2.02 -14.02 -2.38
C MET A 33 -3.51 -13.61 -2.51
N ASP A 34 -4.24 -14.24 -3.44
CA ASP A 34 -5.66 -13.98 -3.70
C ASP A 34 -6.01 -12.50 -3.97
N GLY A 35 -5.06 -11.74 -4.52
CA GLY A 35 -5.26 -10.32 -4.83
C GLY A 35 -5.05 -9.38 -3.64
N LEU A 36 -4.53 -9.87 -2.51
CA LEU A 36 -4.13 -9.01 -1.40
C LEU A 36 -3.10 -7.96 -1.88
N PRO A 37 -3.27 -6.66 -1.52
CA PRO A 37 -2.27 -5.65 -1.80
C PRO A 37 -0.94 -5.99 -1.11
N ILE A 38 0.12 -6.13 -1.89
CA ILE A 38 1.48 -6.43 -1.44
C ILE A 38 2.45 -5.37 -1.95
N PHE A 39 3.57 -5.20 -1.26
CA PHE A 39 4.64 -4.36 -1.79
C PHE A 39 5.31 -5.03 -3.00
N ALA A 40 5.41 -4.30 -4.11
CA ALA A 40 5.93 -4.79 -5.39
C ALA A 40 7.31 -5.45 -5.23
N GLY A 41 7.46 -6.67 -5.75
CA GLY A 41 8.70 -7.45 -5.64
C GLY A 41 8.92 -8.12 -4.28
N THR A 42 7.91 -8.12 -3.40
CA THR A 42 7.94 -8.82 -2.11
C THR A 42 6.69 -9.70 -1.95
N ARG A 43 6.64 -10.52 -0.90
CA ARG A 43 5.40 -11.17 -0.43
C ARG A 43 4.92 -10.58 0.89
N ILE A 44 5.17 -9.29 1.10
CA ILE A 44 4.78 -8.58 2.32
C ILE A 44 3.47 -7.84 2.03
N PRO A 45 2.35 -8.22 2.67
CA PRO A 45 1.10 -7.48 2.58
C PRO A 45 1.23 -6.06 3.12
N VAL A 46 0.53 -5.13 2.50
CA VAL A 46 0.50 -3.73 2.93
C VAL A 46 -0.07 -3.60 4.35
N TYR A 47 -1.07 -4.42 4.69
CA TYR A 47 -1.72 -4.36 6.00
C TYR A 47 -0.74 -4.63 7.15
N ILE A 48 0.31 -5.45 6.96
CA ILE A 48 1.28 -5.73 8.03
C ILE A 48 1.96 -4.44 8.49
N VAL A 49 2.35 -3.58 7.54
CA VAL A 49 2.98 -2.30 7.89
C VAL A 49 1.98 -1.39 8.59
N LEU A 50 0.70 -1.40 8.18
CA LEU A 50 -0.35 -0.62 8.83
C LEU A 50 -0.63 -1.12 10.26
N ASP A 51 -0.64 -2.43 10.47
CA ASP A 51 -0.82 -3.05 11.80
C ASP A 51 0.33 -2.66 12.73
N TYR A 52 1.59 -2.77 12.26
CA TYR A 52 2.75 -2.34 13.05
C TYR A 52 2.67 -0.86 13.43
N LEU A 53 2.30 0.02 12.48
CA LEU A 53 2.12 1.44 12.78
C LEU A 53 0.97 1.67 13.77
N ALA A 54 -0.12 0.90 13.69
CA ALA A 54 -1.24 0.97 14.63
C ALA A 54 -0.85 0.49 16.04
N GLU A 55 0.05 -0.47 16.15
CA GLU A 55 0.64 -0.94 17.41
C GLU A 55 1.70 0.02 17.99
N GLY A 56 2.06 1.08 17.26
CA GLY A 56 2.98 2.12 17.71
C GLY A 56 4.45 1.86 17.39
N PHE A 57 4.76 0.89 16.52
CA PHE A 57 6.12 0.65 16.06
C PHE A 57 6.64 1.84 15.24
N THR A 58 7.92 2.14 15.42
CA THR A 58 8.63 3.13 14.61
C THR A 58 8.93 2.61 13.22
N VAL A 59 9.15 3.53 12.27
CA VAL A 59 9.57 3.21 10.90
C VAL A 59 10.86 2.38 10.92
N GLU A 60 11.81 2.74 11.78
CA GLU A 60 13.09 2.05 11.92
C GLU A 60 12.93 0.60 12.41
N GLU A 61 12.01 0.34 13.34
CA GLU A 61 11.70 -1.02 13.81
C GLU A 61 11.05 -1.86 12.71
N ILE A 62 10.10 -1.28 11.95
CA ILE A 62 9.47 -1.97 10.82
C ILE A 62 10.54 -2.35 9.77
N LEU A 63 11.46 -1.44 9.46
CA LEU A 63 12.52 -1.69 8.47
C LEU A 63 13.57 -2.71 8.97
N LYS A 64 13.72 -2.87 10.29
CA LYS A 64 14.56 -3.91 10.86
C LYS A 64 13.95 -5.30 10.65
N ASP A 65 12.64 -5.44 10.84
CA ASP A 65 11.92 -6.70 10.64
C ASP A 65 11.70 -7.02 9.16
N TYR A 66 11.52 -5.98 8.33
CA TYR A 66 11.30 -6.07 6.89
C TYR A 66 12.35 -5.29 6.09
N PRO A 67 13.60 -5.79 6.01
CA PRO A 67 14.71 -5.08 5.36
C PRO A 67 14.58 -4.95 3.84
N SER A 68 13.62 -5.64 3.22
CA SER A 68 13.26 -5.47 1.80
C SER A 68 12.37 -4.25 1.56
N LEU A 69 11.87 -3.61 2.63
CA LEU A 69 11.13 -2.36 2.57
C LEU A 69 12.08 -1.16 2.71
N ASN A 70 11.55 0.01 2.38
CA ASN A 70 12.20 1.29 2.61
C ASN A 70 11.16 2.32 3.07
N LYS A 71 11.63 3.52 3.44
CA LYS A 71 10.75 4.59 3.93
C LYS A 71 9.68 4.99 2.91
N ASP A 72 9.99 4.96 1.61
CA ASP A 72 9.02 5.24 0.55
C ASP A 72 7.88 4.22 0.52
N ARG A 73 8.19 2.93 0.67
CA ARG A 73 7.17 1.87 0.75
C ARG A 73 6.26 2.07 1.97
N ILE A 74 6.81 2.45 3.12
CA ILE A 74 5.99 2.75 4.30
C ILE A 74 5.09 3.97 4.05
N ARG A 75 5.60 5.04 3.42
CA ARG A 75 4.78 6.19 3.01
C ARG A 75 3.66 5.77 2.05
N MET A 76 3.95 4.88 1.11
CA MET A 76 2.94 4.38 0.16
C MET A 76 1.87 3.53 0.83
N ALA A 77 2.20 2.79 1.90
CA ALA A 77 1.19 2.08 2.68
C ALA A 77 0.15 3.05 3.26
N LEU A 78 0.60 4.17 3.83
CA LEU A 78 -0.28 5.22 4.38
C LEU A 78 -1.11 5.90 3.29
N LYS A 79 -0.49 6.26 2.16
CA LYS A 79 -1.23 6.84 1.02
C LYS A 79 -2.27 5.86 0.46
N PHE A 80 -1.92 4.58 0.36
CA PHE A 80 -2.85 3.52 -0.06
C PHE A 80 -4.02 3.41 0.92
N ALA A 81 -3.77 3.41 2.23
CA ALA A 81 -4.81 3.39 3.25
C ALA A 81 -5.76 4.60 3.13
N ASN A 82 -5.21 5.80 2.92
CA ASN A 82 -6.02 7.00 2.70
C ASN A 82 -6.87 6.91 1.42
N LEU A 83 -6.28 6.43 0.32
CA LEU A 83 -6.99 6.23 -0.95
C LEU A 83 -8.18 5.28 -0.79
N VAL A 84 -7.97 4.10 -0.18
CA VAL A 84 -9.05 3.10 -0.07
C VAL A 84 -10.14 3.51 0.92
N THR A 85 -9.83 4.37 1.90
CA THR A 85 -10.81 4.85 2.88
C THR A 85 -11.58 6.06 2.40
N SER A 86 -10.98 6.94 1.58
CA SER A 86 -11.64 8.15 1.08
C SER A 86 -12.68 7.88 -0.03
N ILE A 87 -12.86 6.61 -0.42
CA ILE A 87 -13.79 6.19 -1.47
C ILE A 87 -15.05 5.62 -0.80
N HIS A 88 -15.94 6.51 -0.38
CA HIS A 88 -17.31 6.21 0.04
C HIS A 88 -18.20 7.41 -0.28
#